data_AF-A0A1A7KCT4-F1
#
_entry.id   AF-A0A1A7KCT4-F1
#
_cell.length_a   1.000
_cell.length_b   1.000
_cell.length_c   1.000
_cell.angle_alpha   90.00
_cell.angle_beta   90.00
_cell.angle_gamma   90.00
#
_symmetry.space_group_name_H-M   'P 1'
#
loop_
_entity.id
_entity.type
_entity.pdbx_description
1 polymer ?
#
loop_
_entity_poly.entity_id
_entity_poly.type
_entity_poly.pdbx_seq_one_letter_code
_entity_poly.pdbx_strand_id
1 'polypeptide(L)'
;MLYILFFLLGAFISGLLIEWTAKYNPNSSYIIPLSIEIVLMLLIGFSPELFPVRSSAPLVISSMLLFAMGLQNALVTRVSQSVVRTTHLTGLFTDLGIELSLLFFQKQKEKRTQINKNIFLKIMIIICFFSGGIIGALTYQHFQLKTLLIPACLLLFALWYDGLLAKYYHIKRKLR
;
A
#
# COMPACT_ATOMS: atom_id res chain seq x y z
N MET A 1 23.91 -1.26 2.60
CA MET A 1 23.46 -2.58 2.09
C MET A 1 22.40 -3.25 2.96
N LEU A 2 22.52 -3.25 4.28
CA LEU A 2 21.52 -3.86 5.19
C LEU A 2 20.07 -3.40 4.90
N TYR A 3 19.87 -2.09 4.74
CA TYR A 3 18.57 -1.49 4.40
C TYR A 3 17.94 -2.02 3.10
N ILE A 4 18.75 -2.17 2.05
CA ILE A 4 18.30 -2.72 0.77
C ILE A 4 17.92 -4.20 0.95
N LEU A 5 18.68 -4.94 1.77
CA LEU A 5 18.38 -6.33 2.07
C LEU A 5 17.04 -6.47 2.80
N PHE A 6 16.76 -5.64 3.80
CA PHE A 6 15.46 -5.66 4.50
C PHE A 6 14.30 -5.29 3.58
N PHE A 7 14.49 -4.29 2.70
CA PHE A 7 13.49 -3.97 1.68
C PHE A 7 13.24 -5.16 0.74
N LEU A 8 14.31 -5.78 0.24
CA LEU A 8 14.22 -6.97 -0.61
C LEU A 8 13.53 -8.13 0.11
N LEU A 9 13.89 -8.38 1.37
CA LEU A 9 13.27 -9.41 2.20
C LEU A 9 11.77 -9.14 2.40
N GLY A 10 11.38 -7.90 2.66
CA GLY A 10 9.97 -7.51 2.77
C GLY A 10 9.20 -7.82 1.49
N ALA A 11 9.76 -7.42 0.34
CA ALA A 11 9.17 -7.67 -0.97
C ALA A 11 9.08 -9.17 -1.28
N PHE A 12 10.14 -9.93 -0.97
CA PHE A 12 10.20 -11.38 -1.15
C PHE A 12 9.17 -12.11 -0.29
N ILE A 13 9.09 -11.79 1.00
CA ILE A 13 8.11 -12.39 1.93
C ILE A 13 6.69 -12.06 1.50
N SER A 14 6.40 -10.82 1.11
CA SER A 14 5.09 -10.46 0.57
C SER A 14 4.74 -11.28 -0.67
N GLY A 15 5.68 -11.42 -1.61
CA GLY A 15 5.49 -12.22 -2.82
C GLY A 15 5.18 -13.68 -2.50
N LEU A 16 5.99 -14.31 -1.62
CA LEU A 16 5.77 -15.68 -1.18
C LEU A 16 4.39 -15.88 -0.53
N LEU A 17 4.01 -14.98 0.38
CA LEU A 17 2.72 -15.06 1.07
C LEU A 17 1.55 -14.91 0.11
N ILE A 18 1.65 -14.01 -0.87
CA ILE A 18 0.61 -13.82 -1.89
C ILE A 18 0.48 -15.06 -2.76
N GLU A 19 1.58 -15.62 -3.29
CA GLU A 19 1.54 -16.84 -4.10
C GLU A 19 0.97 -18.03 -3.32
N TRP A 20 1.42 -18.19 -2.07
CA TRP A 20 0.97 -19.29 -1.23
C TRP A 20 -0.51 -19.17 -0.89
N THR A 21 -0.98 -17.97 -0.53
CA THR A 21 -2.39 -17.75 -0.20
C THR A 21 -3.27 -17.81 -1.44
N ALA A 22 -2.78 -17.35 -2.60
CA ALA A 22 -3.52 -17.39 -3.85
C ALA A 22 -3.87 -18.81 -4.30
N LYS A 23 -3.07 -19.81 -3.90
CA LYS A 23 -3.36 -21.24 -4.14
C LYS A 23 -4.64 -21.73 -3.46
N TYR A 24 -4.98 -21.16 -2.30
CA TYR A 24 -6.13 -21.59 -1.49
C TYR A 24 -7.30 -20.59 -1.54
N ASN A 25 -7.02 -19.29 -1.52
CA ASN A 25 -8.00 -18.21 -1.49
C ASN A 25 -7.51 -17.00 -2.31
N PRO A 26 -7.65 -17.03 -3.65
CA PRO A 26 -7.12 -15.98 -4.54
C PRO A 26 -7.67 -14.58 -4.22
N ASN A 27 -8.95 -14.49 -3.86
CA ASN A 27 -9.63 -13.23 -3.56
C ASN A 27 -9.18 -12.57 -2.24
N SER A 28 -8.45 -13.29 -1.40
CA SER A 28 -8.01 -12.83 -0.07
C SER A 28 -6.49 -12.97 0.12
N SER A 29 -5.75 -13.15 -0.97
CA SER A 29 -4.30 -13.34 -0.98
C SER A 29 -3.51 -12.19 -0.35
N TYR A 30 -4.12 -11.00 -0.28
CA TYR A 30 -3.53 -9.79 0.25
C TYR A 30 -3.67 -9.64 1.78
N ILE A 31 -4.55 -10.42 2.44
CA ILE A 31 -4.87 -10.26 3.88
C ILE A 31 -3.66 -10.53 4.76
N ILE A 32 -2.89 -11.59 4.47
CA ILE A 32 -1.75 -11.98 5.32
C ILE A 32 -0.62 -10.95 5.27
N PRO A 33 -0.11 -10.54 4.09
CA PRO A 33 0.88 -9.46 4.02
C PRO A 33 0.36 -8.17 4.67
N LEU A 34 -0.88 -7.77 4.39
CA LEU A 34 -1.47 -6.56 4.96
C LEU A 34 -1.52 -6.59 6.50
N SER A 35 -1.84 -7.75 7.07
CA SER A 35 -1.85 -7.94 8.53
C SER A 35 -0.45 -7.82 9.13
N ILE A 36 0.58 -8.33 8.45
CA ILE A 36 1.98 -8.17 8.87
C ILE A 36 2.38 -6.69 8.83
N GLU A 37 1.99 -5.95 7.78
CA GLU A 37 2.25 -4.52 7.67
C GLU A 37 1.65 -3.74 8.86
N ILE A 38 0.37 -4.01 9.18
CA ILE A 38 -0.32 -3.40 10.32
C ILE A 38 0.41 -3.70 11.62
N VAL A 39 0.76 -4.96 11.88
CA VAL A 39 1.46 -5.35 13.12
C VAL A 39 2.81 -4.64 13.24
N LEU A 40 3.57 -4.55 12.15
CA LEU A 40 4.84 -3.82 12.13
C LEU A 40 4.65 -2.33 12.44
N MET A 41 3.65 -1.68 11.83
CA MET A 41 3.36 -0.27 12.11
C MET A 41 2.96 -0.03 13.57
N LEU A 42 2.16 -0.92 14.16
CA LEU A 42 1.78 -0.86 15.58
C LEU A 42 2.99 -1.04 16.50
N LEU A 43 3.82 -2.06 16.24
CA LEU A 43 5.02 -2.32 17.04
C LEU A 43 6.01 -1.15 17.00
N ILE A 44 6.22 -0.55 15.83
CA ILE A 44 7.12 0.60 15.68
C ILE A 44 6.50 1.85 16.32
N GLY A 45 5.19 2.06 16.16
CA GLY A 45 4.47 3.20 16.73
C GLY A 45 4.49 3.24 18.26
N PHE A 46 4.43 2.09 18.92
CA PHE A 46 4.51 1.95 20.38
C PHE A 46 5.93 1.62 20.90
N SER A 47 6.93 1.57 20.02
CA SER A 47 8.30 1.23 20.42
C SER A 47 8.91 2.18 21.47
N PRO A 48 8.64 3.50 21.50
CA PRO A 48 9.18 4.39 22.53
C PRO A 48 8.73 4.05 23.95
N GLU A 49 7.50 3.54 24.11
CA GLU A 49 6.96 3.13 25.41
C GLU A 49 7.42 1.72 25.82
N LEU A 50 7.62 0.83 24.84
CA LEU A 50 7.93 -0.57 25.08
C LEU A 50 9.43 -0.80 25.35
N PHE A 51 10.30 0.03 24.77
CA PHE A 51 11.76 -0.14 24.86
C PHE A 51 12.45 1.20 25.13
N PRO A 52 12.84 1.51 26.39
CA PRO A 52 13.65 2.69 26.66
C PRO A 52 14.94 2.66 25.83
N VAL A 53 15.21 3.78 25.17
CA VAL A 53 16.16 3.95 24.05
C VAL A 53 17.53 3.33 24.35
N ARG A 54 17.85 2.22 23.67
CA ARG A 54 19.22 1.70 23.53
C ARG A 54 19.85 2.28 22.27
N SER A 55 21.18 2.38 22.25
CA SER A 55 21.99 2.93 21.14
C SER A 55 21.78 2.24 19.78
N SER A 56 21.22 1.02 19.74
CA SER A 56 20.88 0.29 18.51
C SER A 56 19.44 0.50 17.99
N ALA A 57 18.58 1.22 18.72
CA ALA A 57 17.17 1.41 18.38
C ALA A 57 16.95 2.02 16.97
N PRO A 58 17.70 3.04 16.52
CA PRO A 58 17.48 3.63 15.19
C PRO A 58 17.72 2.65 14.05
N LEU A 59 18.77 1.81 14.13
CA LEU A 59 19.10 0.83 13.08
C LEU A 59 17.99 -0.21 12.92
N VAL A 60 17.48 -0.73 14.05
CA VAL A 60 16.40 -1.72 14.07
C VAL A 60 15.11 -1.13 13.51
N ILE A 61 14.72 0.06 13.97
CA ILE A 61 13.49 0.75 13.52
C ILE A 61 13.56 1.03 12.02
N SER A 62 14.66 1.61 11.52
CA SER A 62 14.81 1.87 10.07
C SER A 62 14.79 0.59 9.25
N SER A 63 15.37 -0.51 9.75
CA SER A 63 15.36 -1.81 9.05
C SER A 63 13.95 -2.40 9.00
N MET A 64 13.19 -2.33 10.10
CA MET A 64 11.79 -2.77 10.14
C MET A 64 10.89 -1.91 9.25
N LEU A 65 11.09 -0.59 9.22
CA LEU A 65 10.36 0.32 8.32
C LEU A 65 10.63 0.00 6.85
N LEU A 66 11.89 -0.26 6.47
CA LEU A 66 12.20 -0.65 5.09
C LEU A 66 11.70 -2.04 4.72
N PHE A 67 11.68 -2.97 5.66
CA PHE A 67 11.00 -4.25 5.47
C PHE A 67 9.50 -4.05 5.22
N ALA A 68 8.81 -3.26 6.06
CA ALA A 68 7.40 -2.93 5.89
C ALA A 68 7.14 -2.25 4.53
N MET A 69 8.00 -1.31 4.13
CA MET A 69 7.92 -0.64 2.83
C MET A 69 8.10 -1.60 1.65
N GLY A 70 9.06 -2.53 1.74
CA GLY A 70 9.27 -3.57 0.74
C GLY A 70 8.05 -4.49 0.62
N LEU A 71 7.48 -4.88 1.75
CA LEU A 71 6.26 -5.69 1.84
C LEU A 71 5.07 -4.97 1.18
N GLN A 72 4.83 -3.70 1.53
CA GLN A 72 3.76 -2.88 0.97
C GLN A 72 3.90 -2.71 -0.55
N ASN A 73 5.12 -2.44 -1.04
CA ASN A 73 5.37 -2.24 -2.46
C ASN A 73 5.08 -3.50 -3.28
N ALA A 74 5.51 -4.67 -2.78
CA ALA A 74 5.22 -5.94 -3.43
C ALA A 74 3.71 -6.28 -3.36
N LEU A 75 3.08 -6.06 -2.22
CA LEU A 75 1.64 -6.27 -2.02
C LEU A 75 0.80 -5.48 -3.03
N VAL A 76 0.99 -4.16 -3.09
CA VAL A 76 0.23 -3.28 -4.00
C VAL A 76 0.49 -3.64 -5.46
N THR A 77 1.73 -3.95 -5.82
CA THR A 77 2.09 -4.35 -7.19
C THR A 77 1.36 -5.64 -7.59
N ARG A 78 1.34 -6.66 -6.73
CA ARG A 78 0.67 -7.93 -7.04
C ARG A 78 -0.85 -7.79 -7.11
N VAL A 79 -1.46 -7.12 -6.14
CA VAL A 79 -2.93 -6.94 -6.10
C VAL A 79 -3.42 -6.09 -7.27
N SER A 80 -2.65 -5.07 -7.67
CA SER A 80 -2.99 -4.21 -8.81
C SER A 80 -2.59 -4.79 -10.17
N GLN A 81 -2.03 -6.00 -10.25
CA GLN A 81 -1.50 -6.57 -11.51
C GLN A 81 -0.47 -5.64 -12.19
N SER A 82 0.43 -5.09 -11.40
CA SER A 82 1.49 -4.14 -11.82
C SER A 82 0.98 -2.78 -12.33
N VAL A 83 -0.32 -2.49 -12.21
CA VAL A 83 -0.89 -1.19 -12.60
C VAL A 83 -0.44 -0.08 -11.64
N VAL A 84 -0.29 -0.39 -10.34
CA VAL A 84 0.08 0.60 -9.32
C VAL A 84 1.42 0.24 -8.67
N ARG A 85 2.33 1.22 -8.64
CA ARG A 85 3.62 1.16 -7.93
C ARG A 85 3.77 2.44 -7.08
N THR A 86 3.72 2.29 -5.76
CA THR A 86 3.68 3.36 -4.75
C THR A 86 4.89 4.30 -4.75
N THR A 87 6.09 3.80 -5.02
CA THR A 87 7.34 4.60 -5.02
C THR A 87 7.75 5.11 -6.39
N HIS A 88 7.07 4.68 -7.45
CA HIS A 88 7.41 5.01 -8.84
C HIS A 88 6.65 6.26 -9.33
N LEU A 89 6.69 7.33 -8.53
CA LEU A 89 5.89 8.54 -8.76
C LEU A 89 6.25 9.23 -10.08
N THR A 90 7.53 9.29 -10.44
CA THR A 90 7.98 9.86 -11.71
C THR A 90 7.38 9.12 -12.90
N GLY A 91 7.29 7.79 -12.85
CA GLY A 91 6.62 7.05 -13.90
C GLY A 91 5.11 7.27 -13.93
N LEU A 92 4.44 7.47 -12.78
CA LEU A 92 3.02 7.84 -12.79
C LEU A 92 2.79 9.17 -13.54
N PHE A 93 3.68 10.15 -13.36
CA PHE A 93 3.63 11.40 -14.13
C PHE A 93 3.91 11.18 -15.62
N THR A 94 4.90 10.35 -15.98
CA THR A 94 5.17 9.99 -17.37
C THR A 94 3.95 9.32 -18.02
N ASP A 95 3.38 8.31 -17.35
CA ASP A 95 2.23 7.58 -17.86
C ASP A 95 0.97 8.45 -17.93
N LEU A 96 0.82 9.41 -17.02
CA LEU A 96 -0.25 10.42 -17.06
C LEU A 96 -0.07 11.36 -18.25
N GLY A 97 1.14 11.85 -18.49
CA GLY A 97 1.47 12.68 -19.66
C GLY A 97 1.17 11.97 -20.98
N ILE A 98 1.54 10.69 -21.08
CA ILE A 98 1.24 9.85 -22.25
C ILE A 98 -0.28 9.74 -22.45
N GLU A 99 -1.05 9.40 -21.40
CA GLU A 99 -2.51 9.27 -21.52
C GLU A 99 -3.22 10.57 -21.83
N LEU A 100 -2.78 11.69 -21.25
CA LEU A 100 -3.28 13.02 -21.59
C LEU A 100 -3.04 13.35 -23.06
N SER A 101 -1.86 13.01 -23.60
CA SER A 101 -1.58 13.23 -25.02
C SER A 101 -2.49 12.38 -25.92
N LEU A 102 -2.77 11.12 -25.54
CA LEU A 102 -3.66 10.23 -26.28
C LEU A 102 -5.11 10.73 -26.36
N LEU A 103 -5.58 11.51 -25.38
CA LEU A 103 -6.93 12.09 -25.41
C LEU A 103 -7.18 13.02 -26.59
N PHE A 104 -6.14 13.69 -27.09
CA PHE A 104 -6.26 14.61 -28.23
C PHE A 104 -6.40 13.87 -29.57
N PHE A 105 -5.91 12.63 -29.66
CA PHE A 105 -5.88 11.85 -30.92
C PHE A 105 -6.90 10.72 -30.95
N GLN A 106 -7.41 10.28 -29.78
CA GLN A 106 -8.32 9.14 -29.69
C GLN A 106 -9.78 9.51 -30.04
N LYS A 107 -10.24 9.06 -31.22
CA LYS A 107 -11.61 9.30 -31.71
C LYS A 107 -12.63 8.25 -31.25
N GLN A 108 -12.18 7.04 -30.86
CA GLN A 108 -13.07 5.96 -30.44
C GLN A 108 -13.57 6.16 -29.01
N LYS A 109 -14.89 6.23 -28.82
CA LYS A 109 -15.54 6.54 -27.52
C LYS A 109 -15.13 5.56 -26.42
N GLU A 110 -15.13 4.26 -26.70
CA GLU A 110 -14.75 3.22 -25.73
C GLU A 110 -13.31 3.39 -25.22
N LYS A 111 -12.35 3.56 -26.14
CA LYS A 111 -10.95 3.79 -25.78
C LYS A 111 -10.77 5.08 -24.98
N ARG A 112 -11.51 6.14 -25.33
CA ARG A 112 -11.49 7.41 -24.58
C ARG A 112 -12.02 7.24 -23.15
N THR A 113 -13.07 6.43 -22.96
CA THR A 113 -13.56 6.14 -21.60
C THR A 113 -12.53 5.38 -20.76
N GLN A 114 -11.78 4.45 -21.36
CA GLN A 114 -10.71 3.73 -20.66
C GLN A 114 -9.56 4.67 -20.29
N ILE A 115 -9.13 5.54 -21.21
CA ILE A 115 -8.08 6.54 -20.95
C ILE A 115 -8.49 7.46 -19.79
N ASN A 116 -9.73 7.97 -19.79
CA ASN A 116 -10.24 8.81 -18.70
C ASN A 116 -10.20 8.11 -17.34
N LYS A 117 -10.55 6.81 -17.28
CA LYS A 117 -10.48 6.02 -16.05
C LYS A 117 -9.04 5.88 -15.54
N ASN A 118 -8.10 5.59 -16.44
CA ASN A 118 -6.69 5.48 -16.06
C ASN A 118 -6.11 6.82 -15.57
N ILE A 119 -6.42 7.92 -16.28
CA ILE A 119 -6.03 9.28 -15.87
C ILE A 119 -6.58 9.59 -14.48
N PHE A 120 -7.87 9.33 -14.25
CA PHE A 120 -8.50 9.56 -12.96
C PHE A 120 -7.80 8.76 -11.86
N LEU A 121 -7.55 7.46 -12.09
CA LEU A 121 -6.84 6.62 -11.14
C LEU A 121 -5.44 7.17 -10.79
N LYS A 122 -4.65 7.56 -11.79
CA LYS A 122 -3.31 8.12 -11.58
C LYS A 122 -3.34 9.44 -10.82
N ILE A 123 -4.25 10.35 -11.17
CA ILE A 123 -4.42 11.62 -10.46
C ILE A 123 -4.79 11.37 -9.00
N MET A 124 -5.72 10.44 -8.72
CA MET A 124 -6.08 10.08 -7.35
C MET A 124 -4.88 9.52 -6.57
N ILE A 125 -4.08 8.62 -7.17
CA ILE A 125 -2.87 8.08 -6.54
C ILE A 125 -1.88 9.21 -6.22
N ILE A 126 -1.64 10.12 -7.15
CA ILE A 126 -0.73 11.26 -6.98
C ILE A 126 -1.20 12.16 -5.82
N ILE A 127 -2.48 12.53 -5.81
CA ILE A 127 -3.06 13.39 -4.76
C ILE A 127 -2.96 12.70 -3.38
N CYS A 128 -3.33 11.41 -3.30
CA CYS A 128 -3.24 10.63 -2.07
C CYS A 128 -1.79 10.51 -1.57
N PHE A 129 -0.82 10.33 -2.47
CA PHE A 129 0.60 10.26 -2.11
C PHE A 129 1.09 11.57 -1.48
N PHE A 130 0.84 12.70 -2.14
CA PHE A 130 1.28 14.01 -1.63
C PHE A 130 0.56 14.40 -0.35
N SER A 131 -0.77 14.24 -0.31
CA SER A 131 -1.55 14.53 0.91
C SER A 131 -1.11 13.65 2.08
N GLY A 132 -0.90 12.34 1.86
CA GLY A 132 -0.38 11.44 2.89
C GLY A 132 1.00 11.83 3.39
N GLY A 133 1.91 12.24 2.49
CA GLY A 133 3.24 12.74 2.85
C GLY A 133 3.20 14.03 3.68
N ILE A 134 2.35 14.99 3.28
CA ILE A 134 2.16 16.26 4.01
C ILE A 134 1.56 16.00 5.39
N ILE A 135 0.47 15.23 5.45
CA ILE A 135 -0.20 14.87 6.72
C ILE A 135 0.81 14.16 7.63
N GLY A 136 1.53 13.16 7.10
CA GLY A 136 2.55 12.42 7.83
C GLY A 136 3.64 13.31 8.41
N ALA A 137 4.18 14.24 7.61
CA ALA A 137 5.22 15.18 8.06
C ALA A 137 4.71 16.10 9.19
N LEU A 138 3.50 16.64 9.04
CA LEU A 138 2.88 17.52 10.06
C LEU A 138 2.59 16.75 11.34
N THR A 139 2.02 15.54 11.25
CA THR A 139 1.73 14.71 12.43
C THR A 139 3.00 14.21 13.12
N TYR A 140 4.08 13.97 12.38
CA TYR A 140 5.36 13.53 12.95
C TYR A 140 5.95 14.55 13.91
N GLN A 141 5.77 15.86 13.66
CA GLN A 141 6.25 16.90 14.56
C GLN A 141 5.64 16.79 15.97
N HIS A 142 4.39 16.35 16.07
CA HIS A 142 3.67 16.23 17.34
C HIS A 142 3.69 14.81 17.93
N PHE A 143 3.55 13.79 17.08
CA PHE A 143 3.36 12.41 17.50
C PHE A 143 4.59 11.52 17.31
N GLN A 144 5.65 11.99 16.65
CA GLN A 144 6.87 11.23 16.37
C GLN A 144 6.53 9.87 15.75
N LEU A 145 7.07 8.76 16.26
CA LEU A 145 6.80 7.40 15.76
C LEU A 145 5.32 6.99 15.86
N LYS A 146 4.53 7.57 16.78
CA LYS A 146 3.08 7.29 16.87
C LYS A 146 2.31 7.74 15.64
N THR A 147 2.90 8.56 14.78
CA THR A 147 2.35 8.88 13.46
C THR A 147 2.02 7.63 12.64
N LEU A 148 2.79 6.54 12.82
CA LEU A 148 2.56 5.27 12.13
C LEU A 148 1.25 4.57 12.56
N LEU A 149 0.62 5.00 13.66
CA LEU A 149 -0.69 4.49 14.06
C LEU A 149 -1.79 4.97 13.09
N ILE A 150 -1.62 6.11 12.44
CA ILE A 150 -2.58 6.63 11.46
C ILE A 150 -2.74 5.67 10.27
N PRO A 151 -1.67 5.33 9.51
CA PRO A 151 -1.81 4.34 8.44
C PRO A 151 -2.21 2.96 8.97
N ALA A 152 -1.75 2.53 10.16
CA ALA A 152 -2.20 1.26 10.75
C ALA A 152 -3.72 1.21 10.96
N CYS A 153 -4.32 2.28 11.50
CA CYS A 153 -5.77 2.40 11.64
C CYS A 153 -6.50 2.42 10.30
N LEU A 154 -5.96 3.11 9.29
CA LEU A 154 -6.54 3.12 7.93
C LEU A 154 -6.52 1.73 7.29
N LEU A 155 -5.43 0.98 7.44
CA LEU A 155 -5.31 -0.37 6.91
C LEU A 155 -6.23 -1.35 7.65
N LEU A 156 -6.37 -1.22 8.98
CA LEU A 156 -7.33 -1.99 9.76
C LEU A 156 -8.78 -1.71 9.30
N PHE A 157 -9.11 -0.44 9.09
CA PHE A 157 -10.42 -0.06 8.56
C PHE A 157 -10.65 -0.63 7.16
N ALA A 158 -9.65 -0.58 6.27
CA ALA A 158 -9.74 -1.16 4.93
C ALA A 158 -9.98 -2.67 4.98
N LEU A 159 -9.25 -3.40 5.83
CA LEU A 159 -9.43 -4.85 6.01
C LEU A 159 -10.82 -5.19 6.57
N TRP A 160 -11.29 -4.42 7.55
CA TRP A 160 -12.63 -4.58 8.11
C TRP A 160 -13.73 -4.32 7.07
N TYR A 161 -13.59 -3.24 6.30
CA TYR A 161 -14.52 -2.87 5.25
C TYR A 161 -14.60 -3.94 4.15
N ASP A 162 -13.46 -4.48 3.71
CA ASP A 162 -13.46 -5.55 2.70
C ASP A 162 -14.14 -6.82 3.23
N GLY A 163 -13.91 -7.18 4.51
CA GLY A 163 -14.60 -8.29 5.15
C GLY A 163 -16.12 -8.13 5.17
N LEU A 164 -16.63 -6.92 5.43
CA LEU A 164 -18.06 -6.61 5.34
C LEU A 164 -18.59 -6.75 3.92
N LEU A 165 -17.85 -6.24 2.94
CA LEU A 165 -18.23 -6.27 1.54
C LEU A 165 -18.27 -7.71 1.01
N ALA A 166 -17.28 -8.54 1.36
CA ALA A 166 -17.24 -9.96 1.03
C ALA A 166 -18.45 -10.70 1.62
N LYS A 167 -18.79 -10.43 2.89
CA LYS A 167 -19.97 -11.02 3.55
C LYS A 167 -21.27 -10.58 2.87
N TYR A 168 -21.39 -9.31 2.51
CA TYR A 168 -22.54 -8.77 1.79
C TYR A 168 -22.73 -9.46 0.43
N TYR A 169 -21.67 -9.58 -0.38
CA TYR A 169 -21.77 -10.26 -1.68
C TYR A 169 -22.06 -11.76 -1.54
N HIS A 170 -21.51 -12.42 -0.51
CA HIS A 170 -21.82 -13.82 -0.24
C HIS A 170 -23.31 -14.02 0.10
N ILE A 171 -23.88 -13.16 0.95
CA ILE A 171 -25.31 -13.20 1.31
C ILE A 171 -26.18 -12.91 0.09
N LYS A 172 -25.85 -11.88 -0.69
CA LYS A 172 -26.58 -11.51 -1.91
C LYS A 172 -26.60 -12.64 -2.94
N ARG A 173 -25.51 -13.39 -3.08
CA ARG A 173 -25.43 -14.56 -3.98
C ARG A 173 -26.24 -15.75 -3.48
N LYS A 174 -26.43 -15.90 -2.16
CA LYS A 174 -27.26 -16.96 -1.56
C LYS A 174 -28.77 -16.69 -1.68
N LEU A 175 -29.15 -15.41 -1.83
CA LEU A 175 -30.54 -14.95 -1.96
C LEU A 175 -31.04 -14.90 -3.42
N ARG A 176 -30.18 -15.21 -4.40
CA ARG A 176 -30.49 -15.25 -5.83
C ARG A 176 -30.49 -16.68 -6.31
#